data_AF-A0A2E7LV74-F1
#
_entry.id   AF-A0A2E7LV74-F1
#
_cell.length_a   1.000
_cell.length_b   1.000
_cell.length_c   1.000
_cell.angle_alpha   90.00
_cell.angle_beta   90.00
_cell.angle_gamma   90.00
#
_symmetry.space_group_name_H-M   'P 1'
#
loop_
_entity.id
_entity.type
_entity.pdbx_description
1 polymer ?
#
loop_
_entity_poly.entity_id
_entity_poly.type
_entity_poly.pdbx_seq_one_letter_code
_entity_poly.pdbx_strand_id
1 'polypeptide(L)' 'MKLPGIKKILVSKTRRKKFIRNNSTKKRAFGKALKTCTRCGRGKGSNVGRYNLNICRRCFREKATELGFVKYR' A
#
# COMPACT_ATOMS: atom_id res chain seq x y z
N MET A 1 -8.59 -14.69 -10.87
CA MET A 1 -7.68 -13.66 -10.30
C MET A 1 -7.67 -13.78 -8.78
N LYS A 2 -6.53 -14.16 -8.19
CA LYS A 2 -6.39 -14.41 -6.74
C LYS A 2 -6.62 -13.09 -5.98
N LEU A 3 -7.66 -13.04 -5.15
CA LEU A 3 -7.94 -11.90 -4.26
C LEU A 3 -6.80 -11.79 -3.24
N PRO A 4 -6.07 -10.66 -3.16
CA PRO A 4 -4.94 -10.51 -2.26
C PRO A 4 -5.42 -10.60 -0.80
N GLY A 5 -4.91 -11.57 -0.03
CA GLY A 5 -5.04 -11.64 1.43
C GLY A 5 -5.89 -12.77 2.02
N ILE A 6 -6.53 -13.64 1.24
CA ILE A 6 -7.32 -14.75 1.79
C ILE A 6 -6.48 -16.04 1.74
N LYS A 7 -5.80 -16.38 2.84
CA LYS A 7 -5.45 -17.80 3.12
C LYS A 7 -6.77 -18.58 2.96
N LYS A 8 -6.80 -19.58 2.07
CA LYS A 8 -8.00 -20.32 1.65
C LYS A 8 -8.92 -20.58 2.85
N ILE A 9 -9.95 -19.76 3.01
CA ILE A 9 -11.03 -20.01 3.94
C ILE A 9 -11.79 -21.22 3.36
N LEU A 10 -11.52 -22.42 3.88
CA LEU A 10 -12.19 -23.70 3.55
C LEU A 10 -13.62 -23.65 4.07
N VAL A 11 -14.46 -22.79 3.48
CA VAL A 11 -15.82 -22.56 3.98
C VAL A 11 -16.81 -22.62 2.83
N SER A 12 -18.01 -23.11 3.13
CA SER A 12 -19.12 -23.27 2.19
C SER A 12 -19.37 -22.03 1.33
N LYS A 13 -19.87 -22.26 0.11
CA LYS A 13 -20.12 -21.23 -0.91
C LYS A 13 -21.00 -20.07 -0.39
N THR A 14 -21.96 -20.37 0.50
CA THR A 14 -22.86 -19.39 1.14
C THR A 14 -22.12 -18.47 2.11
N ARG A 15 -21.32 -19.04 3.01
CA ARG A 15 -20.53 -18.27 4.00
C ARG A 15 -19.45 -17.42 3.31
N ARG A 16 -18.83 -17.90 2.23
CA ARG A 16 -17.87 -17.11 1.44
C ARG A 16 -18.52 -15.86 0.83
N LYS A 17 -19.73 -15.96 0.28
CA LYS A 17 -20.49 -14.81 -0.25
C LYS A 17 -20.80 -13.80 0.86
N LYS A 18 -21.23 -14.27 2.04
CA LYS A 18 -21.51 -13.39 3.20
C LYS A 18 -20.26 -12.63 3.66
N PHE A 19 -19.10 -13.29 3.73
CA PHE A 19 -17.83 -12.66 4.08
C PHE A 19 -17.40 -11.59 3.06
N ILE A 20 -17.50 -11.88 1.76
CA ILE A 20 -17.13 -10.91 0.71
C ILE A 20 -18.02 -9.67 0.81
N ARG A 21 -19.34 -9.85 1.01
CA ARG A 21 -20.27 -8.74 1.13
C ARG A 21 -19.98 -7.83 2.33
N ASN A 22 -19.68 -8.42 3.48
CA ASN A 22 -19.65 -7.67 4.75
C ASN A 22 -18.24 -7.28 5.21
N ASN A 23 -17.21 -8.08 4.90
CA ASN A 23 -15.87 -7.93 5.48
C ASN A 23 -14.76 -7.69 4.43
N SER A 24 -15.06 -7.77 3.13
CA SER A 24 -14.04 -7.50 2.13
C SER A 24 -13.71 -6.00 2.06
N THR A 25 -12.43 -5.69 1.86
CA THR A 25 -12.01 -4.31 1.64
C THR A 25 -12.60 -3.81 0.31
N LYS A 26 -13.36 -2.71 0.36
CA LYS A 26 -13.89 -2.07 -0.86
C LYS A 26 -12.74 -1.61 -1.75
N LYS A 27 -12.81 -1.94 -3.05
CA LYS A 27 -11.90 -1.40 -4.06
C LYS A 27 -12.10 0.12 -4.13
N ARG A 28 -11.04 0.89 -3.89
CA ARG A 28 -11.06 2.35 -3.96
C ARG A 28 -10.32 2.79 -5.23
N ALA A 29 -10.77 3.86 -5.87
CA ALA A 29 -10.07 4.48 -7.00
C ALA A 29 -9.00 5.48 -6.54
N PHE A 30 -9.21 6.14 -5.40
CA PHE A 30 -8.31 7.14 -4.85
C PHE A 30 -8.22 7.07 -3.31
N GLY A 31 -7.28 7.82 -2.74
CA GLY A 31 -7.12 8.01 -1.30
C GLY A 31 -5.81 7.49 -0.74
N LYS A 32 -5.54 7.83 0.53
CA LYS A 32 -4.29 7.51 1.23
C LYS A 32 -4.01 6.01 1.31
N ALA A 33 -5.06 5.20 1.46
CA ALA A 33 -4.94 3.74 1.63
C ALA A 33 -4.43 3.00 0.37
N LEU A 34 -4.50 3.61 -0.81
CA LEU A 34 -3.94 3.04 -2.04
C LEU A 34 -2.44 3.32 -2.18
N LYS A 35 -1.95 4.38 -1.54
CA LYS A 35 -0.55 4.78 -1.63
C LYS A 35 0.26 3.91 -0.66
N THR A 36 1.05 3.00 -1.21
CA THR A 36 1.99 2.17 -0.46
C THR A 36 3.41 2.59 -0.79
N CYS A 37 4.29 2.57 0.20
CA CYS A 37 5.70 2.78 -0.06
C CYS A 37 6.27 1.60 -0.83
N THR A 38 6.91 1.84 -1.96
CA THR A 38 7.56 0.80 -2.80
C THR A 38 8.64 0.04 -2.03
N ARG A 39 9.46 0.74 -1.24
CA ARG A 39 10.54 0.12 -0.44
C ARG A 39 10.09 -0.64 0.80
N CYS A 40 9.36 0.02 1.72
CA CYS A 40 9.01 -0.58 3.01
C CYS A 40 7.63 -1.24 3.07
N GLY A 41 6.83 -1.18 2.00
CA GLY A 41 5.49 -1.77 1.93
C GLY A 41 4.45 -1.16 2.88
N ARG A 42 4.82 -0.17 3.72
CA ARG A 42 3.88 0.48 4.63
C ARG A 42 2.90 1.35 3.85
N GLY A 43 1.61 1.01 3.92
CA GLY A 43 0.50 1.75 3.30
C GLY A 43 -0.14 2.84 4.17
N LYS A 44 0.26 2.93 5.44
CA LYS A 44 -0.19 3.97 6.38
C LYS A 44 1.00 4.85 6.75
N GLY A 45 1.28 5.87 5.94
CA GLY A 45 2.40 6.78 6.20
C GLY A 45 2.43 7.99 5.28
N SER A 46 3.27 8.97 5.64
CA SER A 46 3.61 10.11 4.77
C SER A 46 4.46 9.59 3.61
N ASN A 47 3.82 9.31 2.48
CA ASN A 47 4.51 8.95 1.23
C ASN A 47 4.80 10.21 0.42
N VAL A 48 6.06 10.34 -0.01
CA VAL A 48 6.51 11.32 -0.98
C VAL A 48 6.04 10.83 -2.35
N GLY A 49 4.90 11.35 -2.78
CA GLY A 49 4.33 11.07 -4.11
C GLY A 49 4.80 12.04 -5.19
N ARG A 50 5.56 13.08 -4.83
CA ARG A 50 6.18 13.99 -5.82
C ARG A 50 7.29 13.26 -6.55
N TYR A 51 7.51 13.64 -7.81
CA TYR A 51 8.54 13.06 -8.68
C TYR A 51 8.38 11.54 -8.91
N ASN A 52 7.15 11.01 -8.77
CA ASN A 52 6.83 9.59 -8.94
C ASN A 52 7.62 8.61 -8.05
N LEU A 53 8.23 9.09 -6.96
CA LEU A 53 9.09 8.27 -6.11
C LEU A 53 8.30 7.25 -5.27
N ASN A 54 7.07 7.56 -4.88
CA ASN A 54 6.17 6.67 -4.11
C ASN A 54 6.85 5.98 -2.90
N ILE A 55 7.73 6.71 -2.21
CA ILE A 55 8.49 6.23 -1.04
C ILE A 55 8.06 6.93 0.24
N CYS A 56 8.24 6.25 1.37
CA CYS A 56 7.95 6.79 2.69
C CYS A 56 8.98 7.85 3.09
N ARG A 57 8.62 8.83 3.95
CA ARG A 57 9.56 9.88 4.41
C ARG A 57 10.86 9.33 5.05
N ARG A 58 10.79 8.18 5.73
CA ARG A 58 11.96 7.54 6.36
C ARG A 58 12.90 6.98 5.27
N CYS A 59 12.29 6.23 4.35
CA CYS A 59 12.91 5.63 3.19
C CYS A 59 13.57 6.67 2.27
N PHE A 60 12.92 7.83 2.10
CA PHE A 60 13.47 8.94 1.33
C PHE A 60 14.76 9.48 1.96
N ARG A 61 14.79 9.69 3.27
CA ARG A 61 15.99 10.20 3.96
C ARG A 61 17.19 9.25 3.85
N GLU A 62 16.95 7.94 3.86
CA GLU A 62 18.00 6.94 3.68
C GLU A 62 18.57 6.92 2.26
N LYS A 63 17.73 7.17 1.24
CA LYS A 63 18.13 7.11 -0.18
C LYS A 63 18.36 8.47 -0.82
N ALA A 64 18.19 9.56 -0.06
CA ALA A 64 18.29 10.91 -0.60
C ALA A 64 19.64 11.14 -1.30
N THR A 65 20.73 10.69 -0.67
CA THR A 65 22.09 10.78 -1.22
C THR A 65 22.26 9.98 -2.50
N GLU A 66 21.79 8.74 -2.54
CA GLU A 66 21.86 7.88 -3.74
C GLU A 66 21.00 8.40 -4.90
N LEU A 67 19.90 9.08 -4.58
CA LEU A 67 19.03 9.73 -5.56
C LEU A 67 19.57 11.09 -6.04
N GLY A 68 20.73 11.54 -5.54
CA GLY A 68 21.35 12.81 -5.92
C GLY A 68 20.77 14.05 -5.23
N PHE A 69 19.99 13.89 -4.16
CA PHE A 69 19.52 15.03 -3.38
C PHE A 69 20.63 15.54 -2.45
N VAL A 70 21.05 16.78 -2.68
CA VAL A 70 22.01 17.50 -1.83
C VAL A 70 21.27 18.51 -0.95
N LYS A 71 21.66 18.58 0.32
CA LYS A 71 21.14 19.59 1.26
C LYS A 71 21.98 20.86 1.13
N TYR A 72 21.42 21.87 0.48
CA TYR A 72 22.09 23.18 0.29
C TYR A 72 21.92 24.16 1.45
N ARG A 73 20.97 23.88 2.37
CA ARG A 73 20.68 24.68 3.56
C ARG A 73 20.29 23.78 4.71
#